data_AF-A0AAN8XC31-F1
#
_entry.id   AF-A0AAN8XC31-F1
#
_cell.length_a   1.000
_cell.length_b   1.000
_cell.length_c   1.000
_cell.angle_alpha   90.00
_cell.angle_beta   90.00
_cell.angle_gamma   90.00
#
_symmetry.space_group_name_H-M   'P 1'
#
loop_
_entity.id
_entity.type
_entity.pdbx_description
1 polymer ?
#
loop_
_entity_poly.entity_id
_entity_poly.type
_entity_poly.pdbx_seq_one_letter_code
_entity_poly.pdbx_strand_id
1 'polypeptide(L)'
;YEMKLSVLCGLILWARYSQCLSIDFWDMFRSYLGVDQSDVKERKCIENTGAGINSLGTAREMHLEESAFDNPVISDTIWKTSYGPSLKENIHAKEYAELKKAEDHFREKSRLFRSSPVPVHDRKNDTSYKRTNGNSTRNHIRMKRETGITKKHNSQNMTNMVVLITTLTEALASKHIVILHDNQPKTEEIITLFQNVNDRNTMVILDITSLTTMDFEGINDYIKSLSVHILVFEDLSAVMKFIQSLSPHRYAPVHLLIFCMSDNLSAKPILAHPELNRSPFVTLLEIMYIKDKGIPKYSLKMYNNFQENQSVVTVGTFDFDYDLSFQELFPERFIQFHGHLFHLASWDDDFPYMLEPKEDLGVRGMCVSMLTEIAQRLNFSFQAYHLPPDSQWGSFVDGEWRGMIGEVVRGEK
;
A
#
# COMPACT_ATOMS: atom_id res chain seq x y z
N TYR A 1 8.54 1.39 13.81
CA TYR A 1 9.00 0.48 12.73
C TYR A 1 8.58 1.00 11.34
N GLU A 2 7.69 1.99 11.24
CA GLU A 2 7.21 2.61 9.99
C GLU A 2 8.21 3.50 9.24
N MET A 3 9.32 3.88 9.89
CA MET A 3 10.27 4.86 9.34
C MET A 3 11.36 4.27 8.42
N LYS A 4 11.39 2.96 8.17
CA LYS A 4 12.57 2.29 7.58
C LYS A 4 12.57 2.19 6.05
N LEU A 5 11.41 2.01 5.41
CA LEU A 5 11.36 1.81 3.96
C LEU A 5 11.35 3.14 3.20
N SER A 6 10.60 4.13 3.69
CA SER A 6 10.54 5.49 3.15
C SER A 6 11.87 6.25 3.30
N VAL A 7 12.58 6.07 4.42
CA VAL A 7 13.93 6.64 4.61
C VAL A 7 14.97 5.95 3.73
N LEU A 8 14.85 4.63 3.50
CA LEU A 8 15.75 3.91 2.61
C LEU A 8 15.53 4.33 1.15
N CYS A 9 14.28 4.42 0.69
CA CYS A 9 13.95 4.96 -0.64
C CYS A 9 14.37 6.43 -0.78
N GLY A 10 14.19 7.24 0.26
CA GLY A 10 14.65 8.62 0.30
C GLY A 10 16.18 8.76 0.22
N LEU A 11 16.93 7.88 0.89
CA LEU A 11 18.40 7.84 0.82
C LEU A 11 18.91 7.35 -0.54
N ILE A 12 18.22 6.39 -1.17
CA ILE A 12 18.53 5.91 -2.52
C ILE A 12 18.26 7.01 -3.56
N LEU A 13 17.14 7.73 -3.44
CA LEU A 13 16.84 8.89 -4.30
C LEU A 13 17.79 10.06 -4.05
N TRP A 14 18.16 10.34 -2.80
CA TRP A 14 19.13 11.37 -2.43
C TRP A 14 20.53 11.08 -2.98
N ALA A 15 20.99 9.83 -2.90
CA ALA A 15 22.27 9.39 -3.48
C ALA A 15 22.26 9.50 -5.01
N ARG A 16 21.12 9.21 -5.66
CA ARG A 16 20.97 9.21 -7.13
C ARG A 16 20.86 10.62 -7.73
N TYR A 17 20.30 11.59 -7.01
CA TYR A 17 19.89 12.89 -7.58
C TYR A 17 20.64 14.13 -7.07
N SER A 18 21.69 13.95 -6.27
CA SER A 18 22.53 15.05 -5.77
C SER A 18 23.29 15.86 -6.84
N GLN A 19 23.12 15.57 -8.15
CA GLN A 19 23.70 16.36 -9.25
C GLN A 19 22.68 17.02 -10.20
N CYS A 20 21.37 16.69 -10.18
CA CYS A 20 20.46 17.10 -11.27
C CYS A 20 18.99 17.36 -10.87
N LEU A 21 18.69 17.98 -9.72
CA LEU A 21 17.29 18.34 -9.41
C LEU A 21 16.98 19.81 -9.70
N SER A 22 15.89 20.04 -10.45
CA SER A 22 15.22 21.33 -10.54
C SER A 22 14.44 21.62 -9.25
N ILE A 23 14.12 22.91 -9.04
CA ILE A 23 13.38 23.43 -7.89
C ILE A 23 12.04 22.71 -7.68
N ASP A 24 11.38 22.26 -8.75
CA ASP A 24 10.04 21.66 -8.71
C ASP A 24 9.99 20.31 -7.98
N PHE A 25 11.07 19.51 -8.03
CA PHE A 25 11.13 18.24 -7.30
C PHE A 25 11.21 18.46 -5.78
N TRP A 26 11.90 19.53 -5.35
CA TRP A 26 12.03 19.86 -3.93
C TRP A 26 10.71 20.32 -3.33
N ASP A 27 9.88 21.04 -4.09
CA ASP A 27 8.57 21.49 -3.62
C ASP A 27 7.59 20.32 -3.51
N MET A 28 7.62 19.37 -4.46
CA MET A 28 6.86 18.12 -4.38
C MET A 28 7.27 17.28 -3.14
N PHE A 29 8.57 17.14 -2.89
CA PHE A 29 9.09 16.35 -1.77
C PHE A 29 8.81 17.01 -0.40
N ARG A 30 8.89 18.34 -0.31
CA ARG A 30 8.54 19.10 0.91
C ARG A 30 7.06 19.06 1.21
N SER A 31 6.21 19.16 0.18
CA SER A 31 4.75 18.99 0.31
C SER A 31 4.39 17.59 0.82
N TYR A 32 5.12 16.56 0.40
CA TYR A 32 4.91 15.19 0.86
C TYR A 32 5.33 14.96 2.32
N LEU A 33 6.32 15.71 2.81
CA LEU A 33 6.83 15.61 4.18
C LEU A 33 6.19 16.59 5.18
N GLY A 34 5.33 17.50 4.72
CA GLY A 34 4.62 18.46 5.59
C GLY A 34 5.55 19.47 6.29
N VAL A 35 6.68 19.83 5.68
CA VAL A 35 7.66 20.76 6.26
C VAL A 35 7.26 22.21 5.93
N ASP A 36 6.95 23.00 6.96
CA ASP A 36 6.55 24.41 6.84
C ASP A 36 7.73 25.32 6.40
N GLN A 37 7.44 26.35 5.60
CA GLN A 37 8.44 27.22 4.95
C GLN A 37 9.16 28.18 5.90
N SER A 38 8.76 28.27 7.16
CA SER A 38 9.19 29.34 8.07
C SER A 38 10.61 29.19 8.64
N ASP A 39 11.28 28.04 8.47
CA ASP A 39 12.48 27.70 9.25
C ASP A 39 13.82 27.57 8.49
N VAL A 40 13.97 28.10 7.27
CA VAL A 40 15.26 28.03 6.56
C VAL A 40 15.76 29.41 6.10
N LYS A 41 16.82 29.89 6.76
CA LYS A 41 17.64 31.02 6.29
C LYS A 41 18.39 30.63 5.01
N GLU A 42 18.14 31.36 3.92
CA GLU A 42 18.88 31.27 2.66
C GLU A 42 20.40 31.35 2.86
N ARG A 43 21.13 30.39 2.29
CA ARG A 43 22.55 30.55 1.96
C ARG A 43 22.68 30.72 0.46
N LYS A 44 23.08 31.92 0.03
CA LYS A 44 23.42 32.23 -1.36
C LYS A 44 24.63 31.40 -1.81
N CYS A 45 24.48 30.70 -2.93
CA CYS A 45 25.62 30.22 -3.72
C CYS A 45 26.35 31.43 -4.32
N ILE A 46 27.67 31.45 -4.19
CA ILE A 46 28.54 32.45 -4.81
C ILE A 46 28.75 32.02 -6.26
N GLU A 47 28.18 32.77 -7.20
CA GLU A 47 28.53 32.69 -8.62
C GLU A 47 29.86 33.42 -8.84
N ASN A 48 30.91 32.65 -9.15
CA ASN A 48 32.15 33.20 -9.67
C ASN A 48 31.94 33.60 -11.14
N THR A 49 31.72 34.89 -11.39
CA THR A 49 31.83 35.48 -12.72
C THR A 49 33.27 35.93 -12.97
N GLY A 50 33.94 35.28 -13.92
CA GLY A 50 35.24 35.69 -14.44
C GLY A 50 35.13 35.99 -15.94
N ALA A 51 35.13 37.28 -16.30
CA ALA A 51 35.53 37.79 -17.61
C ALA A 51 37.08 37.84 -17.67
N GLY A 52 37.81 37.70 -18.77
CA GLY A 52 37.53 37.41 -20.17
C GLY A 52 38.85 37.49 -20.99
N ILE A 53 38.74 37.22 -22.30
CA ILE A 53 39.48 37.81 -23.44
C ILE A 53 40.79 37.15 -23.99
N ASN A 54 40.73 36.93 -25.33
CA ASN A 54 41.75 36.73 -26.40
C ASN A 54 42.45 35.36 -26.56
N SER A 55 42.73 34.82 -27.75
CA SER A 55 42.37 35.06 -29.17
C SER A 55 43.07 33.99 -30.04
N LEU A 56 42.47 33.62 -31.18
CA LEU A 56 43.08 33.13 -32.45
C LEU A 56 43.96 31.85 -32.46
N GLY A 57 43.56 30.89 -33.28
CA GLY A 57 44.44 29.79 -33.72
C GLY A 57 43.75 28.74 -34.60
N THR A 58 44.09 28.75 -35.88
CA THR A 58 43.59 27.97 -37.01
C THR A 58 43.69 26.44 -36.93
N ALA A 59 42.84 25.82 -37.77
CA ALA A 59 42.74 24.41 -38.14
C ALA A 59 44.06 23.62 -38.27
N ARG A 60 44.01 22.35 -37.88
CA ARG A 60 44.76 21.27 -38.52
C ARG A 60 44.09 19.91 -38.28
N GLU A 61 43.68 19.27 -39.37
CA GLU A 61 43.45 17.84 -39.45
C GLU A 61 44.73 17.08 -39.07
N MET A 62 44.60 16.03 -38.28
CA MET A 62 45.53 14.90 -38.27
C MET A 62 44.76 13.63 -37.93
N HIS A 63 44.67 12.75 -38.93
CA HIS A 63 44.57 11.30 -38.76
C HIS A 63 45.69 10.79 -37.83
N LEU A 64 45.38 9.77 -37.02
CA LEU A 64 46.23 8.64 -36.58
C LEU A 64 45.35 7.81 -35.62
N GLU A 65 44.83 6.67 -36.08
CA GLU A 65 45.41 5.32 -35.90
C GLU A 65 45.30 4.78 -34.47
N GLU A 66 44.44 3.77 -34.37
CA GLU A 66 44.46 2.75 -33.33
C GLU A 66 45.84 2.08 -33.26
N SER A 67 46.47 2.10 -32.09
CA SER A 67 47.13 0.91 -31.54
C SER A 67 47.70 1.16 -30.13
N ALA A 68 47.42 0.18 -29.26
CA ALA A 68 48.23 -0.29 -28.15
C ALA A 68 48.66 0.71 -27.04
N PHE A 69 48.03 0.59 -25.87
CA PHE A 69 48.73 0.72 -24.59
C PHE A 69 48.16 -0.27 -23.55
N ASP A 70 48.76 -1.46 -23.50
CA ASP A 70 48.87 -2.26 -22.28
C ASP A 70 49.97 -1.63 -21.39
N ASN A 71 49.61 -0.93 -20.30
CA ASN A 71 50.52 -0.78 -19.15
C ASN A 71 49.80 -0.35 -17.85
N PRO A 72 49.70 -1.21 -16.83
CA PRO A 72 48.99 -0.92 -15.58
C PRO A 72 49.94 -0.39 -14.49
N VAL A 73 50.52 0.81 -14.65
CA VAL A 73 51.38 1.41 -13.59
C VAL A 73 51.16 2.92 -13.37
N ILE A 74 50.34 3.61 -14.18
CA ILE A 74 50.22 5.10 -14.12
C ILE A 74 48.90 5.61 -13.51
N SER A 75 47.98 4.76 -13.04
CA SER A 75 46.75 5.25 -12.37
C SER A 75 46.93 5.57 -10.87
N ASP A 76 47.95 5.03 -10.21
CA ASP A 76 48.08 5.11 -8.74
C ASP A 76 48.83 6.36 -8.23
N THR A 77 49.50 7.10 -9.12
CA THR A 77 50.33 8.26 -8.73
C THR A 77 49.59 9.60 -8.83
N ILE A 78 48.47 9.66 -9.57
CA ILE A 78 47.69 10.90 -9.73
C ILE A 78 46.64 11.08 -8.61
N TRP A 79 46.27 10.00 -7.89
CA TRP A 79 45.29 10.09 -6.80
C TRP A 79 45.86 10.50 -5.43
N LYS A 80 47.18 10.52 -5.26
CA LYS A 80 47.81 10.73 -3.94
C LYS A 80 48.26 12.17 -3.61
N THR A 81 48.13 13.13 -4.52
CA THR A 81 48.72 14.48 -4.32
C THR A 81 47.74 15.65 -4.15
N SER A 82 46.42 15.43 -4.06
CA SER A 82 45.47 16.57 -4.04
C SER A 82 44.59 16.76 -2.80
N TYR A 83 44.66 15.92 -1.76
CA TYR A 83 43.90 16.18 -0.52
C TYR A 83 44.65 15.72 0.73
N GLY A 84 44.97 16.67 1.61
CA GLY A 84 45.64 16.41 2.88
C GLY A 84 44.75 15.64 3.89
N PRO A 85 45.34 14.82 4.77
CA PRO A 85 44.60 14.00 5.73
C PRO A 85 44.46 14.74 7.07
N SER A 86 43.28 15.29 7.41
CA SER A 86 43.01 15.63 8.82
C SER A 86 41.54 15.85 9.25
N LEU A 87 40.51 15.53 8.44
CA LEU A 87 39.12 15.72 8.90
C LEU A 87 38.16 14.59 8.52
N LYS A 88 38.32 13.97 7.33
CA LYS A 88 37.47 12.85 6.88
C LYS A 88 37.64 11.57 7.71
N GLU A 89 38.84 11.26 8.18
CA GLU A 89 39.11 10.02 8.91
C GLU A 89 38.47 10.00 10.30
N ASN A 90 38.37 11.15 10.98
CA ASN A 90 37.73 11.23 12.31
C ASN A 90 36.20 11.17 12.25
N ILE A 91 35.59 11.66 11.15
CA ILE A 91 34.13 11.61 10.97
C ILE A 91 33.70 10.16 10.65
N HIS A 92 34.41 9.48 9.75
CA HIS A 92 34.13 8.09 9.42
C HIS A 92 34.33 7.12 10.59
N ALA A 93 35.34 7.34 11.44
CA ALA A 93 35.56 6.50 12.63
C ALA A 93 34.41 6.60 13.64
N LYS A 94 33.86 7.81 13.83
CA LYS A 94 32.74 8.04 14.76
C LYS A 94 31.44 7.45 14.23
N GLU A 95 31.15 7.62 12.93
CA GLU A 95 29.97 7.05 12.29
C GLU A 95 30.02 5.51 12.26
N TYR A 96 31.20 4.94 12.00
CA TYR A 96 31.40 3.48 12.03
C TYR A 96 31.20 2.89 13.42
N ALA A 97 31.66 3.58 14.48
CA ALA A 97 31.46 3.15 15.86
C ALA A 97 29.99 3.14 16.28
N GLU A 98 29.19 4.11 15.82
CA GLU A 98 27.75 4.17 16.10
C GLU A 98 26.97 3.09 15.32
N LEU A 99 27.34 2.82 14.07
CA LEU A 99 26.77 1.70 13.30
C LEU A 99 27.05 0.34 13.95
N LYS A 100 28.27 0.14 14.47
CA LYS A 100 28.65 -1.09 15.18
C LYS A 100 27.79 -1.32 16.43
N LYS A 101 27.56 -0.28 17.24
CA LYS A 101 26.68 -0.35 18.43
C LYS A 101 25.24 -0.70 18.06
N ALA A 102 24.73 -0.16 16.96
CA ALA A 102 23.38 -0.46 16.48
C ALA A 102 23.24 -1.92 16.02
N GLU A 103 24.25 -2.47 15.36
CA GLU A 103 24.30 -3.89 14.95
C GLU A 103 24.30 -4.82 16.18
N ASP A 104 25.13 -4.53 17.18
CA ASP A 104 25.26 -5.34 18.39
C ASP A 104 23.96 -5.34 19.21
N HIS A 105 23.30 -4.17 19.35
CA HIS A 105 22.00 -4.05 20.02
C HIS A 105 20.91 -4.88 19.31
N PHE A 106 20.94 -4.92 17.97
CA PHE A 106 20.00 -5.71 17.19
C PHE A 106 20.21 -7.22 17.40
N ARG A 107 21.46 -7.70 17.38
CA ARG A 107 21.79 -9.12 17.65
C ARG A 107 21.32 -9.57 19.04
N GLU A 108 21.42 -8.71 20.04
CA GLU A 108 20.99 -9.03 21.41
C GLU A 108 19.47 -9.19 21.50
N LYS A 109 18.68 -8.30 20.89
CA LYS A 109 17.21 -8.42 20.85
C LYS A 109 16.73 -9.64 20.08
N SER A 110 17.41 -10.02 18.99
CA SER A 110 17.05 -11.22 18.22
C SER A 110 17.28 -12.53 18.99
N ARG A 111 18.20 -12.56 19.96
CA ARG A 111 18.39 -13.74 20.83
C ARG A 111 17.26 -13.93 21.82
N LEU A 112 16.71 -12.83 22.35
CA LEU A 112 15.61 -12.85 23.32
C LEU A 112 14.28 -13.34 22.72
N PHE A 113 14.09 -13.21 21.40
CA PHE A 113 12.89 -13.68 20.70
C PHE A 113 12.87 -15.18 20.39
N ARG A 114 14.00 -15.90 20.50
CA ARG A 114 14.08 -17.33 20.18
C ARG A 114 13.78 -18.26 21.36
N SER A 115 13.48 -17.74 22.55
CA SER A 115 13.35 -18.54 23.78
C SER A 115 11.94 -18.66 24.36
N SER A 116 10.88 -18.25 23.67
CA SER A 116 9.51 -18.42 24.17
C SER A 116 8.87 -19.73 23.66
N PRO A 117 8.51 -20.68 24.54
CA PRO A 117 7.82 -21.90 24.14
C PRO A 117 6.35 -21.64 23.81
N VAL A 118 5.88 -22.25 22.73
CA VAL A 118 4.48 -22.22 22.27
C VAL A 118 3.63 -23.15 23.15
N PRO A 119 2.46 -22.73 23.66
CA PRO A 119 1.58 -23.61 24.41
C PRO A 119 0.79 -24.54 23.47
N VAL A 120 0.85 -25.84 23.72
CA VAL A 120 0.06 -26.87 23.05
C VAL A 120 -1.31 -26.95 23.74
N HIS A 121 -2.40 -26.73 23.00
CA HIS A 121 -3.76 -26.94 23.49
C HIS A 121 -4.34 -28.27 22.97
N ASP A 122 -4.70 -29.14 23.91
CA ASP A 122 -5.41 -30.41 23.71
C ASP A 122 -6.85 -30.19 23.23
N ARG A 123 -7.21 -30.85 22.12
CA ARG A 123 -8.59 -30.98 21.63
C ARG A 123 -9.26 -32.21 22.24
N LYS A 124 -10.35 -32.02 22.98
CA LYS A 124 -11.31 -33.08 23.32
C LYS A 124 -12.51 -33.03 22.38
N ASN A 125 -12.78 -34.16 21.75
CA ASN A 125 -13.97 -34.42 20.94
C ASN A 125 -15.12 -34.89 21.83
N ASP A 126 -16.29 -34.29 21.68
CA ASP A 126 -17.56 -34.83 22.19
C ASP A 126 -18.59 -34.84 21.06
N THR A 127 -19.03 -36.03 20.67
CA THR A 127 -20.16 -36.24 19.76
C THR A 127 -21.13 -37.22 20.40
N SER A 128 -22.30 -36.75 20.80
CA SER A 128 -23.52 -37.57 20.76
C SER A 128 -24.75 -36.67 20.64
N TYR A 129 -25.55 -36.87 19.58
CA TYR A 129 -26.90 -36.32 19.52
C TYR A 129 -27.87 -37.38 18.99
N LYS A 130 -28.87 -37.66 19.80
CA LYS A 130 -29.96 -38.60 19.56
C LYS A 130 -30.99 -38.01 18.59
N ARG A 131 -31.47 -38.85 17.68
CA ARG A 131 -32.69 -38.65 16.87
C ARG A 131 -33.93 -38.97 17.70
N THR A 132 -34.95 -38.12 17.63
CA THR A 132 -36.35 -38.51 17.87
C THR A 132 -37.26 -37.87 16.82
N ASN A 133 -38.04 -38.73 16.16
CA ASN A 133 -39.15 -38.39 15.29
C ASN A 133 -40.37 -37.92 16.10
N GLY A 134 -41.20 -37.05 15.50
CA GLY A 134 -42.52 -36.70 16.01
C GLY A 134 -43.34 -35.91 14.98
N ASN A 135 -44.33 -36.58 14.38
CA ASN A 135 -45.27 -36.04 13.40
C ASN A 135 -46.33 -35.11 14.03
N SER A 136 -46.91 -34.26 13.16
CA SER A 136 -48.36 -34.04 13.00
C SER A 136 -49.02 -32.74 13.54
N THR A 137 -49.68 -32.08 12.57
CA THR A 137 -50.95 -31.32 12.60
C THR A 137 -51.14 -30.11 13.52
N ARG A 138 -51.32 -28.94 12.87
CA ARG A 138 -52.49 -28.03 12.94
C ARG A 138 -52.04 -26.62 12.55
N ASN A 139 -52.50 -26.12 11.41
CA ASN A 139 -52.38 -24.70 11.06
C ASN A 139 -53.68 -24.22 10.43
N HIS A 140 -54.60 -23.75 11.28
CA HIS A 140 -55.52 -22.66 11.00
C HIS A 140 -55.62 -21.87 12.31
N ILE A 141 -55.53 -20.53 12.22
CA ILE A 141 -55.29 -19.53 13.29
C ILE A 141 -53.81 -19.12 13.45
N ARG A 142 -53.26 -18.40 12.46
CA ARG A 142 -52.03 -17.59 12.63
C ARG A 142 -51.96 -16.47 11.59
N MET A 143 -52.70 -15.37 11.81
CA MET A 143 -52.49 -14.13 11.04
C MET A 143 -52.47 -12.85 11.89
N LYS A 144 -52.60 -12.94 13.23
CA LYS A 144 -52.49 -11.77 14.13
C LYS A 144 -51.24 -11.74 15.02
N ARG A 145 -50.35 -12.75 14.92
CA ARG A 145 -49.07 -12.79 15.67
C ARG A 145 -47.85 -12.39 14.84
N GLU A 146 -47.97 -12.26 13.52
CA GLU A 146 -46.82 -11.98 12.64
C GLU A 146 -46.40 -10.50 12.66
N THR A 147 -47.33 -9.57 12.86
CA THR A 147 -47.04 -8.13 12.91
C THR A 147 -46.27 -7.71 14.18
N GLY A 148 -46.38 -8.46 15.28
CA GLY A 148 -45.61 -8.21 16.50
C GLY A 148 -44.18 -8.74 16.44
N ILE A 149 -43.96 -9.84 15.71
CA ILE A 149 -42.64 -10.46 15.54
C ILE A 149 -41.78 -9.61 14.61
N THR A 150 -42.34 -9.09 13.51
CA THR A 150 -41.61 -8.23 12.56
C THR A 150 -41.19 -6.90 13.19
N LYS A 151 -42.07 -6.25 13.97
CA LYS A 151 -41.71 -5.00 14.68
C LYS A 151 -40.58 -5.18 15.71
N LYS A 152 -40.60 -6.27 16.48
CA LYS A 152 -39.54 -6.55 17.47
C LYS A 152 -38.20 -6.87 16.79
N HIS A 153 -38.24 -7.54 15.64
CA HIS A 153 -37.03 -7.85 14.88
C HIS A 153 -36.37 -6.59 14.29
N ASN A 154 -37.17 -5.69 13.70
CA ASN A 154 -36.66 -4.44 13.13
C ASN A 154 -36.02 -3.53 14.20
N SER A 155 -36.62 -3.44 15.39
CA SER A 155 -36.05 -2.63 16.49
C SER A 155 -34.70 -3.16 16.97
N GLN A 156 -34.49 -4.47 17.03
CA GLN A 156 -33.22 -5.04 17.46
C GLN A 156 -32.11 -4.83 16.42
N ASN A 157 -32.45 -4.98 15.13
CA ASN A 157 -31.51 -4.75 14.04
C ASN A 157 -30.99 -3.30 14.04
N MET A 158 -31.88 -2.34 14.27
CA MET A 158 -31.53 -0.93 14.43
C MET A 158 -30.56 -0.69 15.58
N THR A 159 -30.85 -1.21 16.78
CA THR A 159 -29.95 -1.05 17.94
C THR A 159 -28.57 -1.61 17.65
N ASN A 160 -28.49 -2.79 17.03
CA ASN A 160 -27.22 -3.42 16.68
C ASN A 160 -26.44 -2.59 15.65
N MET A 161 -27.13 -2.02 14.66
CA MET A 161 -26.48 -1.14 13.68
C MET A 161 -25.96 0.15 14.30
N VAL A 162 -26.71 0.77 15.22
CA VAL A 162 -26.22 1.95 15.95
C VAL A 162 -24.93 1.63 16.68
N VAL A 163 -24.87 0.50 17.41
CA VAL A 163 -23.66 0.11 18.14
C VAL A 163 -22.49 -0.13 17.19
N LEU A 164 -22.71 -0.81 16.05
CA LEU A 164 -21.66 -0.99 15.04
C LEU A 164 -21.08 0.33 14.56
N ILE A 165 -21.96 1.28 14.19
CA ILE A 165 -21.56 2.56 13.63
C ILE A 165 -20.84 3.40 14.67
N THR A 166 -21.23 3.32 15.94
CA THR A 166 -20.50 3.92 17.05
C THR A 166 -19.09 3.35 17.17
N THR A 167 -18.96 2.02 17.24
CA THR A 167 -17.64 1.36 17.31
C THR A 167 -16.76 1.71 16.11
N LEU A 168 -17.31 1.71 14.89
CA LEU A 168 -16.57 2.11 13.69
C LEU A 168 -16.16 3.59 13.74
N THR A 169 -17.04 4.49 14.20
CA THR A 169 -16.73 5.92 14.29
C THR A 169 -15.63 6.18 15.32
N GLU A 170 -15.63 5.44 16.42
CA GLU A 170 -14.56 5.48 17.43
C GLU A 170 -13.23 4.95 16.88
N ALA A 171 -13.25 3.81 16.19
CA ALA A 171 -12.07 3.25 15.53
C ALA A 171 -11.47 4.18 14.47
N LEU A 172 -12.33 4.98 13.83
CA LEU A 172 -11.99 5.96 12.79
C LEU A 172 -11.83 7.38 13.33
N ALA A 173 -11.81 7.56 14.65
CA ALA A 173 -11.61 8.88 15.25
C ALA A 173 -10.33 9.53 14.73
N SER A 174 -10.39 10.83 14.46
CA SER A 174 -9.29 11.65 13.91
C SER A 174 -8.92 11.38 12.45
N LYS A 175 -9.76 10.69 11.68
CA LYS A 175 -9.52 10.40 10.25
C LYS A 175 -10.46 11.22 9.38
N HIS A 176 -10.00 11.59 8.19
CA HIS A 176 -10.89 12.10 7.16
C HIS A 176 -11.55 10.91 6.46
N ILE A 177 -12.89 10.94 6.40
CA ILE A 177 -13.71 9.81 5.94
C ILE A 177 -14.44 10.21 4.66
N VAL A 178 -14.39 9.33 3.66
CA VAL A 178 -15.26 9.39 2.48
C VAL A 178 -16.22 8.21 2.53
N ILE A 179 -17.51 8.49 2.57
CA ILE A 179 -18.55 7.45 2.46
C ILE A 179 -19.06 7.43 1.02
N LEU A 180 -18.82 6.32 0.34
CA LEU A 180 -19.33 6.00 -0.98
C LEU A 180 -20.56 5.11 -0.82
N HIS A 181 -21.69 5.48 -1.41
CA HIS A 181 -22.92 4.71 -1.28
C HIS A 181 -23.71 4.58 -2.59
N ASP A 182 -24.57 3.58 -2.68
CA ASP A 182 -25.37 3.23 -3.87
C ASP A 182 -26.80 3.77 -3.87
N ASN A 183 -27.08 4.74 -2.98
CA ASN A 183 -28.36 5.41 -2.82
C ASN A 183 -29.57 4.47 -2.53
N GLN A 184 -29.33 3.32 -1.92
CA GLN A 184 -30.40 2.42 -1.47
C GLN A 184 -30.94 2.85 -0.10
N PRO A 185 -32.23 2.60 0.22
CA PRO A 185 -32.84 3.11 1.44
C PRO A 185 -32.11 2.73 2.74
N LYS A 186 -31.58 1.51 2.84
CA LYS A 186 -30.81 1.11 4.02
C LYS A 186 -29.41 1.71 4.05
N THR A 187 -28.82 2.03 2.90
CA THR A 187 -27.51 2.70 2.88
C THR A 187 -27.66 4.16 3.34
N GLU A 188 -28.76 4.84 2.97
CA GLU A 188 -29.13 6.16 3.52
C GLU A 188 -29.33 6.15 5.04
N GLU A 189 -29.96 5.10 5.57
CA GLU A 189 -30.13 4.91 7.01
C GLU A 189 -28.76 4.85 7.72
N ILE A 190 -27.81 4.11 7.17
CA ILE A 190 -26.45 4.00 7.72
C ILE A 190 -25.66 5.29 7.61
N ILE A 191 -25.81 6.02 6.50
CA ILE A 191 -25.20 7.34 6.34
C ILE A 191 -25.73 8.30 7.40
N THR A 192 -27.04 8.28 7.65
CA THR A 192 -27.66 9.11 8.69
C THR A 192 -27.10 8.75 10.08
N LEU A 193 -26.88 7.46 10.36
CA LEU A 193 -26.23 7.04 11.60
C LEU A 193 -24.78 7.55 11.69
N PHE A 194 -23.99 7.44 10.63
CA PHE A 194 -22.64 8.00 10.60
C PHE A 194 -22.65 9.51 10.86
N GLN A 195 -23.56 10.25 10.22
CA GLN A 195 -23.70 11.70 10.43
C GLN A 195 -24.07 12.06 11.88
N ASN A 196 -24.93 11.25 12.52
CA ASN A 196 -25.38 11.52 13.89
C ASN A 196 -24.35 11.17 14.96
N VAL A 197 -23.43 10.24 14.67
CA VAL A 197 -22.41 9.78 15.64
C VAL A 197 -21.07 10.49 15.43
N ASN A 198 -20.81 10.95 14.20
CA ASN A 198 -19.53 11.53 13.83
C ASN A 198 -19.52 13.06 13.99
N ASP A 199 -19.33 13.54 15.22
CA ASP A 199 -19.16 14.97 15.50
C ASP A 199 -17.73 15.48 15.24
N ARG A 200 -16.76 14.59 15.04
CA ARG A 200 -15.32 14.90 15.15
C ARG A 200 -14.56 14.85 13.84
N ASN A 201 -15.02 14.08 12.86
CA ASN A 201 -14.28 13.86 11.62
C ASN A 201 -14.91 14.62 10.46
N THR A 202 -14.07 15.19 9.60
CA THR A 202 -14.52 15.66 8.28
C THR A 202 -15.00 14.46 7.48
N MET A 203 -16.26 14.49 7.08
CA MET A 203 -16.91 13.42 6.34
C MET A 203 -17.45 13.94 5.02
N VAL A 204 -17.10 13.25 3.94
CA VAL A 204 -17.61 13.52 2.58
C VAL A 204 -18.47 12.34 2.18
N ILE A 205 -19.71 12.59 1.76
CA ILE A 205 -20.65 11.55 1.34
C ILE A 205 -20.88 11.69 -0.15
N LEU A 206 -20.73 10.60 -0.89
CA LEU A 206 -20.84 10.58 -2.35
C LEU A 206 -21.66 9.39 -2.82
N ASP A 207 -22.61 9.66 -3.71
CA ASP A 207 -23.41 8.66 -4.38
C ASP A 207 -22.65 8.10 -5.59
N ILE A 208 -22.28 6.81 -5.53
CA ILE A 208 -21.53 6.13 -6.58
C ILE A 208 -22.33 6.00 -7.88
N THR A 209 -23.67 6.01 -7.82
CA THR A 209 -24.50 5.93 -9.02
C THR A 209 -24.37 7.21 -9.84
N SER A 210 -24.36 8.36 -9.18
CA SER A 210 -24.06 9.65 -9.80
C SER A 210 -22.62 9.73 -10.32
N LEU A 211 -21.65 9.19 -9.56
CA LEU A 211 -20.23 9.22 -9.94
C LEU A 211 -19.91 8.43 -11.22
N THR A 212 -20.67 7.38 -11.53
CA THR A 212 -20.49 6.65 -12.81
C THR A 212 -20.81 7.48 -14.04
N THR A 213 -21.54 8.58 -13.89
CA THR A 213 -21.97 9.46 -15.00
C THR A 213 -21.20 10.77 -15.06
N MET A 214 -20.50 11.12 -13.97
CA MET A 214 -19.72 12.35 -13.88
C MET A 214 -18.27 12.10 -14.27
N ASP A 215 -17.61 13.15 -14.78
CA ASP A 215 -16.17 13.14 -14.95
C ASP A 215 -15.51 13.08 -13.55
N PHE A 216 -15.13 11.86 -13.16
CA PHE A 216 -14.57 11.57 -11.84
C PHE A 216 -13.20 12.26 -11.63
N GLU A 217 -12.57 12.78 -12.69
CA GLU A 217 -11.20 13.28 -12.64
C GLU A 217 -11.01 14.40 -11.62
N GLY A 218 -11.88 15.43 -11.60
CA GLY A 218 -11.70 16.57 -10.70
C GLY A 218 -11.96 16.26 -9.22
N ILE A 219 -12.84 15.30 -8.95
CA ILE A 219 -13.21 14.90 -7.59
C ILE A 219 -12.16 13.94 -7.01
N ASN A 220 -11.56 13.13 -7.87
CA ASN A 220 -10.65 12.06 -7.46
C ASN A 220 -9.40 12.57 -6.73
N ASP A 221 -8.81 13.68 -7.16
CA ASP A 221 -7.60 14.19 -6.50
C ASP A 221 -7.89 14.71 -5.09
N TYR A 222 -9.06 15.31 -4.88
CA TYR A 222 -9.53 15.67 -3.54
C TYR A 222 -9.80 14.42 -2.69
N ILE A 223 -10.53 13.44 -3.25
CA ILE A 223 -10.86 12.19 -2.57
C ILE A 223 -9.60 11.42 -2.15
N LYS A 224 -8.59 11.30 -3.03
CA LYS A 224 -7.33 10.58 -2.76
C LYS A 224 -6.59 11.11 -1.53
N SER A 225 -6.71 12.40 -1.26
CA SER A 225 -6.05 13.01 -0.10
C SER A 225 -6.66 12.54 1.23
N LEU A 226 -7.87 11.98 1.20
CA LEU A 226 -8.58 11.54 2.38
C LEU A 226 -8.16 10.12 2.77
N SER A 227 -8.03 9.91 4.08
CA SER A 227 -7.31 8.75 4.62
C SER A 227 -8.09 7.44 4.60
N VAL A 228 -9.42 7.51 4.67
CA VAL A 228 -10.29 6.34 4.83
C VAL A 228 -11.52 6.46 3.95
N HIS A 229 -11.74 5.44 3.13
CA HIS A 229 -12.92 5.32 2.30
C HIS A 229 -13.79 4.18 2.84
N ILE A 230 -15.09 4.41 2.91
CA ILE A 230 -16.09 3.43 3.34
C ILE A 230 -17.08 3.27 2.19
N LEU A 231 -17.14 2.08 1.61
CA LEU A 231 -18.09 1.74 0.55
C LEU A 231 -19.27 0.97 1.14
N VAL A 232 -20.42 1.65 1.29
CA VAL A 232 -21.65 1.09 1.87
C VAL A 232 -22.65 0.81 0.77
N PHE A 233 -23.12 -0.42 0.62
CA PHE A 233 -23.98 -0.79 -0.51
C PHE A 233 -24.96 -1.95 -0.21
N GLU A 234 -26.02 -2.02 -0.99
CA GLU A 234 -26.95 -3.14 -1.14
C GLU A 234 -27.03 -3.69 -2.56
N ASP A 235 -26.72 -2.88 -3.57
CA ASP A 235 -26.69 -3.25 -4.98
C ASP A 235 -25.24 -3.54 -5.44
N LEU A 236 -24.90 -4.83 -5.53
CA LEU A 236 -23.61 -5.27 -6.06
C LEU A 236 -23.37 -4.78 -7.49
N SER A 237 -24.41 -4.67 -8.32
CA SER A 237 -24.29 -4.25 -9.71
C SER A 237 -23.85 -2.79 -9.80
N ALA A 238 -24.44 -1.91 -8.99
CA ALA A 238 -24.05 -0.50 -8.89
C ALA A 238 -22.58 -0.36 -8.48
N VAL A 239 -22.14 -1.12 -7.47
CA VAL A 239 -20.74 -1.11 -7.02
C VAL A 239 -19.79 -1.61 -8.10
N MET A 240 -20.12 -2.72 -8.77
CA MET A 240 -19.25 -3.27 -9.81
C MET A 240 -19.13 -2.31 -10.99
N LYS A 241 -20.22 -1.65 -11.39
CA LYS A 241 -20.19 -0.59 -12.41
C LYS A 241 -19.32 0.59 -11.98
N PHE A 242 -19.44 1.03 -10.73
CA PHE A 242 -18.60 2.07 -10.17
C PHE A 242 -17.12 1.68 -10.26
N ILE A 243 -16.75 0.50 -9.76
CA ILE A 243 -15.35 0.05 -9.77
C ILE A 243 -14.82 -0.09 -11.20
N GLN A 244 -15.63 -0.57 -12.14
CA GLN A 244 -15.27 -0.67 -13.56
C GLN A 244 -15.14 0.70 -14.24
N SER A 245 -15.84 1.72 -13.76
CA SER A 245 -15.73 3.09 -14.27
C SER A 245 -14.49 3.82 -13.76
N LEU A 246 -13.84 3.31 -12.71
CA LEU A 246 -12.60 3.89 -12.20
C LEU A 246 -11.52 3.74 -13.26
N SER A 247 -10.92 4.86 -13.67
CA SER A 247 -9.78 4.79 -14.57
C SER A 247 -8.67 3.97 -13.91
N PRO A 248 -8.03 3.06 -14.67
CA PRO A 248 -6.82 2.39 -14.21
C PRO A 248 -5.85 3.43 -13.63
N HIS A 249 -5.23 3.10 -12.49
CA HIS A 249 -4.21 3.89 -11.78
C HIS A 249 -4.71 5.11 -11.02
N ARG A 250 -5.98 5.52 -11.17
CA ARG A 250 -6.46 6.78 -10.58
C ARG A 250 -7.13 6.61 -9.23
N TYR A 251 -7.78 5.50 -8.92
CA TYR A 251 -8.40 5.32 -7.61
C TYR A 251 -7.69 4.21 -6.84
N ALA A 252 -6.96 4.60 -5.80
CA ALA A 252 -6.22 3.69 -4.93
C ALA A 252 -6.27 4.23 -3.50
N PRO A 253 -7.42 4.16 -2.81
CA PRO A 253 -7.52 4.60 -1.42
C PRO A 253 -6.51 3.85 -0.56
N VAL A 254 -5.90 4.55 0.40
CA VAL A 254 -4.97 3.90 1.34
C VAL A 254 -5.71 2.86 2.17
N HIS A 255 -6.84 3.27 2.75
CA HIS A 255 -7.73 2.41 3.54
C HIS A 255 -9.12 2.39 2.92
N LEU A 256 -9.61 1.19 2.57
CA LEU A 256 -10.93 0.96 2.02
C LEU A 256 -11.67 -0.08 2.86
N LEU A 257 -12.74 0.34 3.52
CA LEU A 257 -13.69 -0.53 4.19
C LEU A 257 -14.88 -0.76 3.27
N ILE A 258 -15.14 -2.01 2.92
CA ILE A 258 -16.30 -2.43 2.15
C ILE A 258 -17.34 -2.94 3.13
N PHE A 259 -18.55 -2.38 3.07
CA PHE A 259 -19.63 -2.72 3.97
C PHE A 259 -20.92 -3.06 3.19
N CYS A 260 -21.24 -4.35 3.16
CA CYS A 260 -22.42 -4.88 2.49
C CYS A 260 -23.60 -4.95 3.47
N MET A 261 -24.68 -4.25 3.14
CA MET A 261 -25.89 -4.17 3.95
C MET A 261 -26.90 -5.29 3.67
N SER A 262 -26.71 -6.04 2.58
CA SER A 262 -27.55 -7.18 2.20
C SER A 262 -26.99 -8.49 2.76
N ASP A 263 -27.84 -9.25 3.44
CA ASP A 263 -27.55 -10.54 4.08
C ASP A 263 -27.41 -11.70 3.07
N ASN A 264 -28.02 -11.55 1.90
CA ASN A 264 -28.05 -12.57 0.85
C ASN A 264 -27.02 -12.31 -0.26
N LEU A 265 -26.23 -11.23 -0.14
CA LEU A 265 -25.30 -10.78 -1.16
C LEU A 265 -23.86 -11.10 -0.79
N SER A 266 -23.15 -11.78 -1.68
CA SER A 266 -21.72 -12.03 -1.51
C SER A 266 -20.92 -10.85 -2.06
N ALA A 267 -20.30 -10.08 -1.16
CA ALA A 267 -19.39 -8.97 -1.49
C ALA A 267 -17.96 -9.41 -1.84
N LYS A 268 -17.67 -10.72 -1.78
CA LYS A 268 -16.35 -11.28 -2.11
C LYS A 268 -15.82 -10.90 -3.50
N PRO A 269 -16.65 -10.82 -4.57
CA PRO A 269 -16.17 -10.40 -5.88
C PRO A 269 -15.60 -8.98 -5.90
N ILE A 270 -16.09 -8.08 -5.04
CA ILE A 270 -15.55 -6.72 -4.92
C ILE A 270 -14.13 -6.77 -4.36
N LEU A 271 -13.91 -7.54 -3.28
CA LEU A 271 -12.58 -7.70 -2.69
C LEU A 271 -11.55 -8.25 -3.68
N ALA A 272 -11.97 -9.15 -4.57
CA ALA A 272 -11.13 -9.77 -5.59
C ALA A 272 -10.93 -8.89 -6.84
N HIS A 273 -11.55 -7.70 -6.88
CA HIS A 273 -11.52 -6.89 -8.08
C HIS A 273 -10.11 -6.31 -8.34
N PRO A 274 -9.54 -6.45 -9.55
CA PRO A 274 -8.18 -6.00 -9.85
C PRO A 274 -7.90 -4.52 -9.54
N GLU A 275 -8.87 -3.64 -9.79
CA GLU A 275 -8.73 -2.20 -9.48
C GLU A 275 -8.48 -1.91 -7.99
N LEU A 276 -8.88 -2.80 -7.08
CA LEU A 276 -8.64 -2.64 -5.64
C LEU A 276 -7.32 -3.26 -5.17
N ASN A 277 -6.54 -3.88 -6.06
CA ASN A 277 -5.25 -4.48 -5.69
C ASN A 277 -4.19 -3.44 -5.31
N ARG A 278 -4.37 -2.18 -5.72
CA ARG A 278 -3.46 -1.08 -5.39
C ARG A 278 -3.64 -0.53 -3.99
N SER A 279 -4.80 -0.78 -3.39
CA SER A 279 -5.10 -0.34 -2.03
C SER A 279 -4.42 -1.29 -1.03
N PRO A 280 -3.47 -0.78 -0.21
CA PRO A 280 -2.71 -1.60 0.73
C PRO A 280 -3.60 -2.17 1.85
N PHE A 281 -4.66 -1.44 2.22
CA PHE A 281 -5.61 -1.87 3.24
C PHE A 281 -7.02 -1.91 2.66
N VAL A 282 -7.50 -3.11 2.36
CA VAL A 282 -8.88 -3.35 1.89
C VAL A 282 -9.48 -4.43 2.75
N THR A 283 -10.58 -4.10 3.42
CA THR A 283 -11.32 -5.04 4.25
C THR A 283 -12.80 -5.04 3.90
N LEU A 284 -13.40 -6.22 3.98
CA LEU A 284 -14.83 -6.43 3.89
C LEU A 284 -15.37 -6.73 5.27
N LEU A 285 -16.32 -5.92 5.71
CA LEU A 285 -17.12 -6.16 6.88
C LEU A 285 -18.39 -6.91 6.49
N GLU A 286 -18.52 -8.16 6.94
CA GLU A 286 -19.66 -9.02 6.63
C GLU A 286 -20.39 -9.45 7.90
N ILE A 287 -21.73 -9.31 7.88
CA ILE A 287 -22.59 -9.67 9.01
C ILE A 287 -22.70 -11.20 9.08
N MET A 288 -22.35 -11.77 10.23
CA MET A 288 -22.54 -13.17 10.57
C MET A 288 -23.75 -13.33 11.49
N TYR A 289 -24.83 -13.90 10.96
CA TYR A 289 -25.99 -14.26 11.78
C TYR A 289 -25.74 -15.56 12.54
N ILE A 290 -25.50 -15.46 13.86
CA ILE A 290 -25.46 -16.62 14.74
C ILE A 290 -26.87 -16.93 15.23
N LYS A 291 -27.36 -18.13 14.89
CA LYS A 291 -28.73 -18.60 15.17
C LYS A 291 -29.11 -18.58 16.66
N ASP A 292 -28.15 -18.58 17.58
CA ASP A 292 -28.42 -18.93 18.97
C ASP A 292 -28.54 -17.76 19.97
N LYS A 293 -28.20 -16.50 19.63
CA LYS A 293 -28.19 -15.42 20.65
C LYS A 293 -28.64 -14.02 20.22
N GLY A 294 -29.02 -13.80 18.96
CA GLY A 294 -29.58 -12.52 18.50
C GLY A 294 -28.62 -11.33 18.48
N ILE A 295 -27.40 -11.47 19.01
CA ILE A 295 -26.31 -10.52 18.85
C ILE A 295 -25.62 -10.84 17.52
N PRO A 296 -25.67 -9.96 16.51
CA PRO A 296 -24.95 -10.15 15.27
C PRO A 296 -23.46 -10.12 15.57
N LYS A 297 -22.73 -11.04 14.94
CA LYS A 297 -21.28 -10.99 14.89
C LYS A 297 -20.87 -10.46 13.54
N TYR A 298 -19.67 -9.92 13.46
CA TYR A 298 -19.12 -9.45 12.20
C TYR A 298 -17.84 -10.22 11.91
N SER A 299 -17.67 -10.58 10.66
CA SER A 299 -16.39 -11.07 10.15
C SER A 299 -15.73 -9.98 9.34
N LEU A 300 -14.45 -9.75 9.63
CA LEU A 300 -13.58 -8.96 8.79
C LEU A 300 -12.85 -9.90 7.84
N LYS A 301 -12.96 -9.61 6.55
CA LYS A 301 -12.35 -10.41 5.48
C LYS A 301 -11.44 -9.55 4.63
N MET A 302 -10.40 -10.16 4.08
CA MET A 302 -9.52 -9.53 3.09
C MET A 302 -9.29 -10.49 1.93
N TYR A 303 -8.81 -9.97 0.82
CA TYR A 303 -8.40 -10.76 -0.33
C TYR A 303 -6.88 -10.82 -0.43
N ASN A 304 -6.36 -12.04 -0.43
CA ASN A 304 -4.93 -12.30 -0.50
C ASN A 304 -4.52 -12.64 -1.93
N ASN A 305 -3.88 -11.67 -2.60
CA ASN A 305 -3.49 -11.75 -4.00
C ASN A 305 -2.43 -12.82 -4.30
N PHE A 306 -1.65 -13.20 -3.28
CA PHE A 306 -0.44 -13.99 -3.45
C PHE A 306 -0.56 -15.44 -2.98
N GLN A 307 -1.71 -15.86 -2.45
CA GLN A 307 -1.98 -17.27 -2.16
C GLN A 307 -2.44 -18.01 -3.42
N GLU A 308 -2.06 -19.29 -3.56
CA GLU A 308 -2.33 -20.13 -4.76
C GLU A 308 -3.81 -20.16 -5.18
N ASN A 309 -4.73 -20.04 -4.23
CA ASN A 309 -6.17 -20.07 -4.50
C ASN A 309 -6.81 -18.67 -4.50
N GLN A 310 -6.00 -17.61 -4.42
CA GLN A 310 -6.41 -16.20 -4.34
C GLN A 310 -7.72 -16.04 -3.57
N SER A 311 -7.68 -16.42 -2.30
CA SER A 311 -8.89 -16.63 -1.54
C SER A 311 -9.20 -15.44 -0.64
N VAL A 312 -10.50 -15.20 -0.45
CA VAL A 312 -10.96 -14.31 0.61
C VAL A 312 -10.74 -15.01 1.94
N VAL A 313 -9.90 -14.43 2.79
CA VAL A 313 -9.56 -14.95 4.12
C VAL A 313 -10.25 -14.13 5.20
N THR A 314 -10.78 -14.80 6.22
CA THR A 314 -11.28 -14.14 7.43
C THR A 314 -10.10 -13.82 8.33
N VAL A 315 -9.92 -12.55 8.66
CA VAL A 315 -8.81 -12.07 9.49
C VAL A 315 -9.21 -11.76 10.92
N GLY A 316 -10.50 -11.54 11.15
CA GLY A 316 -11.04 -11.33 12.48
C GLY A 316 -12.52 -11.60 12.53
N THR A 317 -13.00 -11.89 13.73
CA THR A 317 -14.43 -11.87 14.06
C THR A 317 -14.61 -11.08 15.32
N PHE A 318 -15.58 -10.17 15.34
CA PHE A 318 -15.85 -9.34 16.50
C PHE A 318 -17.35 -9.28 16.78
N ASP A 319 -17.66 -9.09 18.05
CA ASP A 319 -18.97 -8.70 18.56
C ASP A 319 -18.86 -7.30 19.18
N PHE A 320 -19.99 -6.75 19.61
CA PHE A 320 -20.08 -5.36 20.05
C PHE A 320 -19.47 -5.06 21.42
N ASP A 321 -18.99 -6.08 22.12
CA ASP A 321 -18.37 -5.92 23.44
C ASP A 321 -16.86 -5.63 23.31
N TYR A 322 -16.34 -5.48 22.10
CA TYR A 322 -14.91 -5.34 21.81
C TYR A 322 -14.58 -3.99 21.17
N ASP A 323 -13.61 -3.29 21.74
CA ASP A 323 -13.04 -2.08 21.17
C ASP A 323 -12.23 -2.42 19.92
N LEU A 324 -12.78 -2.14 18.74
CA LEU A 324 -12.10 -2.38 17.47
C LEU A 324 -11.08 -1.27 17.22
N SER A 325 -9.79 -1.60 17.17
CA SER A 325 -8.75 -0.63 16.81
C SER A 325 -8.69 -0.37 15.29
N PHE A 326 -8.13 0.79 14.92
CA PHE A 326 -7.89 1.13 13.51
C PHE A 326 -7.06 0.06 12.77
N GLN A 327 -6.03 -0.48 13.43
CA GLN A 327 -5.15 -1.51 12.87
C GLN A 327 -5.87 -2.86 12.72
N GLU A 328 -6.80 -3.18 13.61
CA GLU A 328 -7.64 -4.38 13.49
C GLU A 328 -8.69 -4.25 12.38
N LEU A 329 -9.17 -3.03 12.10
CA LEU A 329 -10.09 -2.76 10.98
C LEU A 329 -9.36 -2.78 9.62
N PHE A 330 -8.08 -2.42 9.62
CA PHE A 330 -7.22 -2.35 8.43
C PHE A 330 -5.90 -3.14 8.61
N PRO A 331 -5.97 -4.47 8.76
CA PRO A 331 -4.80 -5.32 8.78
C PRO A 331 -4.04 -5.27 7.45
N GLU A 332 -2.72 -5.36 7.54
CA GLU A 332 -1.82 -5.36 6.39
C GLU A 332 -2.09 -6.56 5.47
N ARG A 333 -2.38 -6.29 4.18
CA ARG A 333 -2.67 -7.34 3.19
C ARG A 333 -1.43 -8.11 2.74
N PHE A 334 -0.26 -7.47 2.80
CA PHE A 334 0.97 -7.93 2.14
C PHE A 334 2.09 -8.24 3.14
N ILE A 335 1.76 -8.95 4.22
CA ILE A 335 2.77 -9.39 5.21
C ILE A 335 3.81 -10.31 4.55
N GLN A 336 3.37 -11.14 3.61
CA GLN A 336 4.22 -12.03 2.81
C GLN A 336 3.66 -12.20 1.40
N PHE A 337 4.54 -12.56 0.46
CA PHE A 337 4.22 -12.82 -0.94
C PHE A 337 4.22 -14.31 -1.30
N HIS A 338 4.35 -15.20 -0.31
CA HIS A 338 4.12 -16.65 -0.46
C HIS A 338 4.89 -17.31 -1.62
N GLY A 339 6.13 -16.86 -1.89
CA GLY A 339 6.99 -17.37 -2.94
C GLY A 339 6.68 -16.81 -4.34
N HIS A 340 5.81 -15.80 -4.45
CA HIS A 340 5.45 -15.18 -5.73
C HIS A 340 6.70 -14.73 -6.52
N LEU A 341 6.66 -14.87 -7.84
CA LEU A 341 7.71 -14.39 -8.74
C LEU A 341 7.31 -13.05 -9.34
N PHE A 342 8.03 -11.99 -8.97
CA PHE A 342 7.86 -10.66 -9.57
C PHE A 342 8.73 -10.50 -10.82
N HIS A 343 8.14 -10.03 -11.90
CA HIS A 343 8.85 -9.70 -13.13
C HIS A 343 9.23 -8.22 -13.09
N LEU A 344 10.49 -7.88 -12.88
CA LEU A 344 10.87 -6.48 -12.71
C LEU A 344 10.99 -5.78 -14.06
N ALA A 345 10.36 -4.62 -14.18
CA ALA A 345 10.75 -3.65 -15.18
C ALA A 345 12.14 -3.12 -14.79
N SER A 346 13.17 -3.47 -15.54
CA SER A 346 14.55 -3.11 -15.23
C SER A 346 15.39 -2.84 -16.47
N TRP A 347 16.49 -2.13 -16.23
CA TRP A 347 17.55 -1.88 -17.19
C TRP A 347 18.86 -2.28 -16.51
N ASP A 348 19.49 -3.35 -16.97
CA ASP A 348 20.63 -3.95 -16.28
C ASP A 348 22.00 -3.33 -16.62
N ASP A 349 22.03 -2.25 -17.39
CA ASP A 349 23.22 -1.42 -17.68
C ASP A 349 23.19 -0.08 -16.91
N ASP A 350 22.61 -0.07 -15.71
CA ASP A 350 22.53 1.10 -14.83
C ASP A 350 23.61 1.03 -13.74
N PHE A 351 24.89 1.19 -14.13
CA PHE A 351 26.01 1.15 -13.18
C PHE A 351 25.91 2.28 -12.13
N PRO A 352 26.10 1.99 -10.82
CA PRO A 352 26.47 0.71 -10.17
C PRO A 352 25.26 -0.08 -9.62
N TYR A 353 24.05 0.31 -9.97
CA TYR A 353 22.80 -0.17 -9.40
C TYR A 353 22.40 -1.54 -9.92
N MET A 354 22.47 -1.72 -11.23
CA MET A 354 22.25 -2.98 -11.94
C MET A 354 23.34 -3.14 -12.98
N LEU A 355 23.88 -4.34 -13.08
CA LEU A 355 25.01 -4.69 -13.93
C LEU A 355 24.64 -5.94 -14.72
N GLU A 356 24.89 -5.87 -16.02
CA GLU A 356 24.66 -6.94 -16.97
C GLU A 356 25.30 -8.25 -16.45
N PRO A 357 24.62 -9.39 -16.64
CA PRO A 357 25.19 -10.69 -16.29
C PRO A 357 26.52 -10.90 -17.01
N LYS A 358 27.60 -11.16 -16.27
CA LYS A 358 28.79 -11.77 -16.85
C LYS A 358 28.60 -13.28 -16.88
N GLU A 359 28.33 -13.80 -18.08
CA GLU A 359 28.23 -15.18 -18.58
C GLU A 359 27.53 -16.27 -17.72
N ASP A 360 27.51 -16.19 -16.39
CA ASP A 360 26.85 -17.15 -15.48
C ASP A 360 26.30 -16.54 -14.17
N LEU A 361 26.58 -15.27 -13.87
CA LEU A 361 26.29 -14.70 -12.53
C LEU A 361 24.90 -14.07 -12.37
N GLY A 362 24.08 -14.05 -13.41
CA GLY A 362 22.82 -13.29 -13.44
C GLY A 362 23.04 -11.78 -13.26
N VAL A 363 21.94 -11.02 -13.24
CA VAL A 363 21.99 -9.57 -13.01
C VAL A 363 22.47 -9.31 -11.58
N ARG A 364 23.42 -8.38 -11.42
CA ARG A 364 24.02 -8.04 -10.10
C ARG A 364 24.03 -6.54 -9.90
N GLY A 365 24.46 -6.07 -8.73
CA GLY A 365 24.54 -4.64 -8.41
C GLY A 365 23.81 -4.30 -7.11
N MET A 366 23.92 -3.04 -6.69
CA MET A 366 23.40 -2.61 -5.39
C MET A 366 21.88 -2.82 -5.27
N CYS A 367 21.11 -2.53 -6.31
CA CYS A 367 19.66 -2.71 -6.30
C CYS A 367 19.26 -4.18 -6.21
N VAL A 368 19.98 -5.06 -6.92
CA VAL A 368 19.74 -6.51 -6.85
C VAL A 368 20.00 -7.02 -5.44
N SER A 369 21.13 -6.66 -4.82
CA SER A 369 21.44 -7.10 -3.46
C SER A 369 20.40 -6.63 -2.43
N MET A 370 19.96 -5.37 -2.51
CA MET A 370 18.90 -4.86 -1.65
C MET A 370 17.59 -5.61 -1.87
N LEU A 371 17.22 -5.84 -3.13
CA LEU A 371 15.97 -6.53 -3.45
C LEU A 371 16.01 -8.00 -3.04
N THR A 372 17.15 -8.69 -3.14
CA THR A 372 17.34 -10.05 -2.63
C THR A 372 17.09 -10.13 -1.13
N GLU A 373 17.58 -9.17 -0.34
CA GLU A 373 17.31 -9.12 1.10
C GLU A 373 15.83 -8.88 1.41
N ILE A 374 15.16 -8.01 0.64
CA ILE A 374 13.72 -7.76 0.78
C ILE A 374 12.92 -9.02 0.37
N ALA A 375 13.30 -9.67 -0.72
CA ALA A 375 12.69 -10.88 -1.26
C ALA A 375 12.74 -12.03 -0.24
N GLN A 376 13.88 -12.23 0.43
CA GLN A 376 14.01 -13.22 1.49
C GLN A 376 13.10 -12.92 2.69
N ARG A 377 13.01 -11.64 3.10
CA ARG A 377 12.20 -11.25 4.28
C ARG A 377 10.70 -11.36 4.03
N LEU A 378 10.25 -11.00 2.82
CA LEU A 378 8.84 -10.98 2.47
C LEU A 378 8.40 -12.24 1.70
N ASN A 379 9.30 -13.21 1.55
CA ASN A 379 9.09 -14.48 0.85
C ASN A 379 8.54 -14.28 -0.57
N PHE A 380 9.33 -13.64 -1.43
CA PHE A 380 9.12 -13.64 -2.88
C PHE A 380 10.43 -13.97 -3.62
N SER A 381 10.31 -14.18 -4.92
CA SER A 381 11.43 -14.21 -5.87
C SER A 381 11.20 -13.15 -6.93
N PHE A 382 12.24 -12.77 -7.66
CA PHE A 382 12.11 -11.80 -8.74
C PHE A 382 12.99 -12.18 -9.93
N GLN A 383 12.57 -11.75 -11.11
CA GLN A 383 13.33 -11.85 -12.35
C GLN A 383 13.52 -10.44 -12.92
N ALA A 384 14.77 -9.99 -12.97
CA ALA A 384 15.15 -8.78 -13.68
C ALA A 384 15.23 -9.05 -15.19
N TYR A 385 14.79 -8.07 -15.98
CA TYR A 385 14.91 -8.06 -17.43
C TYR A 385 16.04 -7.13 -17.88
N HIS A 386 16.65 -7.45 -19.01
CA HIS A 386 17.81 -6.74 -19.54
C HIS A 386 17.48 -5.28 -19.89
N LEU A 387 16.43 -5.09 -20.70
CA LEU A 387 15.94 -3.78 -21.10
C LEU A 387 14.43 -3.81 -21.36
N PRO A 388 13.71 -2.69 -21.16
CA PRO A 388 12.32 -2.56 -21.57
C PRO A 388 12.20 -2.65 -23.09
N PRO A 389 11.10 -3.20 -23.66
CA PRO A 389 10.97 -3.44 -25.10
C PRO A 389 11.18 -2.20 -25.99
N ASP A 390 10.83 -1.02 -25.50
CA ASP A 390 10.99 0.27 -26.19
C ASP A 390 12.28 1.02 -25.83
N SER A 391 13.15 0.41 -25.01
CA SER A 391 14.39 0.99 -24.49
C SER A 391 14.20 2.33 -23.77
N GLN A 392 13.05 2.54 -23.12
CA GLN A 392 12.74 3.77 -22.39
C GLN A 392 12.54 3.53 -20.89
N TRP A 393 13.02 4.47 -20.07
CA TRP A 393 12.75 4.49 -18.63
C TRP A 393 11.26 4.72 -18.35
N GLY A 394 10.70 5.72 -18.99
CA GLY A 394 9.29 6.05 -18.91
C GLY A 394 9.02 7.42 -19.51
N SER A 395 7.98 7.50 -20.33
CA SER A 395 7.54 8.74 -20.94
C SER A 395 6.01 8.73 -20.99
N PHE A 396 5.39 9.90 -20.76
CA PHE A 396 3.94 10.05 -20.91
C PHE A 396 3.66 10.67 -22.27
N VAL A 397 3.17 9.86 -23.20
CA VAL A 397 2.98 10.23 -24.61
C VAL A 397 1.56 9.88 -25.01
N ASP A 398 0.84 10.85 -25.56
CA ASP A 398 -0.54 10.68 -26.05
C ASP A 398 -1.52 10.13 -25.00
N GLY A 399 -1.33 10.49 -23.73
CA GLY A 399 -2.19 10.06 -22.63
C GLY A 399 -1.80 8.71 -22.01
N GLU A 400 -0.70 8.10 -22.44
CA GLU A 400 -0.26 6.79 -21.96
C GLU A 400 1.19 6.80 -21.45
N TRP A 401 1.44 6.04 -20.38
CA TRP A 401 2.81 5.76 -19.91
C TRP A 401 3.47 4.69 -20.78
N ARG A 402 4.66 4.99 -21.28
CA ARG A 402 5.57 4.08 -22.00
C ARG A 402 6.79 3.72 -21.14
N GLY A 403 7.73 2.95 -21.67
CA GLY A 403 8.91 2.49 -20.95
C GLY A 403 8.60 1.54 -19.79
N MET A 404 9.59 1.36 -18.92
CA MET A 404 9.46 0.57 -17.69
C MET A 404 8.31 1.03 -16.80
N ILE A 405 8.10 2.35 -16.69
CA ILE A 405 6.93 2.88 -15.94
C ILE A 405 5.63 2.41 -16.58
N GLY A 406 5.53 2.45 -17.91
CA GLY A 406 4.38 1.94 -18.64
C GLY A 406 4.09 0.46 -18.38
N GLU A 407 5.13 -0.38 -18.34
CA GLU A 407 4.99 -1.81 -18.03
C GLU A 407 4.41 -2.04 -16.62
N VAL A 408 4.89 -1.31 -15.61
CA VAL A 408 4.38 -1.38 -14.23
C VAL A 408 2.94 -0.86 -14.15
N VAL A 409 2.65 0.25 -14.85
CA VAL A 409 1.31 0.83 -14.93
C VAL A 409 0.35 -0.23 -15.49
N ARG A 410 0.64 -0.82 -16.64
CA ARG A 410 -0.20 -1.86 -17.27
C ARG A 410 -0.25 -3.19 -16.51
N GLY A 411 0.58 -3.39 -15.48
CA GLY A 411 0.65 -4.62 -14.71
C GLY A 411 1.33 -5.77 -15.48
N GLU A 412 2.15 -5.43 -16.47
CA GLU A 412 3.00 -6.39 -17.20
C GLU A 412 4.20 -6.83 -16.33
N LYS A 413 4.56 -6.01 -15.34
CA LYS A 413 5.69 -6.13 -14.43
C LYS A 413 5.29 -5.81 -13.00
#